data_AF-A0A2D9DT00-F1
#
_entry.id   AF-A0A2D9DT00-F1
#
_cell.length_a   1.000
_cell.length_b   1.000
_cell.length_c   1.000
_cell.angle_alpha   90.00
_cell.angle_beta   90.00
_cell.angle_gamma   90.00
#
_symmetry.space_group_name_H-M   'P 1'
#
loop_
_entity.id
_entity.type
_entity.pdbx_description
1 polymer ?
#
loop_
_entity_poly.entity_id
_entity_poly.type
_entity_poly.pdbx_seq_one_letter_code
_entity_poly.pdbx_strand_id
1 'polypeptide(L)'
;MGQLIQMFSHPVITIDDFPELDAIADKFYDKAMQLKAEYPDAGLISDAWHSGLRAKSPRDIEQHGFTSFYNVNLVNRPDFEFMNRAAMAVFGEYMRIVGKPEVGMHLGSAWASIYGRGHYIPQHTHPMAHLSMVFYAAATEGTGQLIFENPARGHFQHFYPPEICWMPYRFSVQPKKGLFVVFPSYLAHNTEPHQSDEYRVIYSANVQLAFCKPTDADRNVMQG
;
A
#
# COMPACT_ATOMS: atom_id res chain seq x y z
N MET A 1 30.01 -20.43 18.82
CA MET A 1 29.67 -19.31 17.91
C MET A 1 28.30 -18.81 18.33
N GLY A 2 28.11 -17.49 18.47
CA GLY A 2 26.77 -16.94 18.74
C GLY A 2 25.94 -16.88 17.45
N GLN A 3 24.64 -17.12 17.54
CA GLN A 3 23.69 -16.99 16.44
C GLN A 3 22.67 -15.89 16.79
N LEU A 4 22.42 -14.97 15.86
CA LEU A 4 21.34 -14.00 15.98
C LEU A 4 20.02 -14.66 15.57
N ILE A 5 19.00 -14.60 16.43
CA ILE A 5 17.65 -15.12 16.16
C ILE A 5 16.69 -13.93 16.04
N GLN A 6 16.05 -13.77 14.89
CA GLN A 6 15.04 -12.74 14.66
C GLN A 6 13.68 -13.21 15.18
N MET A 7 13.31 -12.84 16.40
CA MET A 7 12.13 -13.38 17.09
C MET A 7 10.80 -12.77 16.61
N PHE A 8 10.79 -11.50 16.20
CA PHE A 8 9.57 -10.74 15.91
C PHE A 8 9.65 -10.09 14.52
N SER A 9 9.49 -10.90 13.47
CA SER A 9 9.49 -10.43 12.08
C SER A 9 8.14 -9.85 11.67
N HIS A 10 8.18 -8.73 10.95
CA HIS A 10 7.03 -8.11 10.31
C HIS A 10 7.22 -8.29 8.80
N PRO A 11 6.69 -9.37 8.19
CA PRO A 11 7.02 -9.69 6.81
C PRO A 11 6.50 -8.60 5.87
N VAL A 12 7.42 -7.90 5.21
CA VAL A 12 7.15 -7.02 4.08
C VAL A 12 7.81 -7.66 2.88
N ILE A 13 7.08 -7.80 1.77
CA ILE A 13 7.66 -8.34 0.54
C ILE A 13 7.61 -7.27 -0.55
N THR A 14 8.54 -7.41 -1.49
CA THR A 14 8.56 -6.65 -2.74
C THR A 14 8.54 -7.63 -3.91
N ILE A 15 7.80 -7.30 -4.96
CA ILE A 15 7.77 -8.07 -6.21
C ILE A 15 7.96 -7.09 -7.36
N ASP A 16 8.96 -7.34 -8.21
CA ASP A 16 9.34 -6.48 -9.33
C ASP A 16 9.52 -7.24 -10.65
N ASP A 17 9.16 -8.52 -10.66
CA ASP A 17 9.25 -9.46 -11.78
C ASP A 17 7.87 -10.07 -12.14
N PHE A 18 6.78 -9.43 -11.71
CA PHE A 18 5.42 -9.84 -12.05
C PHE A 18 5.20 -9.84 -13.58
N PRO A 19 4.49 -10.83 -14.16
CA PRO A 19 4.28 -10.90 -15.60
C PRO A 19 3.65 -9.64 -16.19
N GLU A 20 4.16 -9.21 -17.36
CA GLU A 20 3.65 -8.05 -18.11
C GLU A 20 3.67 -6.73 -17.31
N LEU A 21 4.61 -6.60 -16.36
CA LEU A 21 4.79 -5.48 -15.43
C LEU A 21 4.64 -4.10 -16.10
N ASP A 22 5.38 -3.87 -17.19
CA ASP A 22 5.41 -2.58 -17.89
C ASP A 22 4.06 -2.25 -18.53
N ALA A 23 3.42 -3.26 -19.15
CA ALA A 23 2.10 -3.09 -19.77
C ALA A 23 1.01 -2.81 -18.73
N ILE A 24 1.08 -3.47 -17.56
CA ILE A 24 0.17 -3.19 -16.43
C ILE A 24 0.42 -1.78 -15.89
N ALA A 25 1.68 -1.37 -15.73
CA ALA A 25 2.06 -0.05 -15.26
C ALA A 25 1.54 1.05 -16.20
N ASP A 26 1.80 0.94 -17.50
CA ASP A 26 1.35 1.93 -18.49
C ASP A 26 -0.17 2.02 -18.56
N LYS A 27 -0.84 0.87 -18.62
CA LYS A 27 -2.31 0.81 -18.63
C LYS A 27 -2.92 1.42 -17.36
N PHE A 28 -2.33 1.15 -16.20
CA PHE A 28 -2.81 1.73 -14.95
C PHE A 28 -2.54 3.24 -14.88
N TYR A 29 -1.38 3.70 -15.38
CA TYR A 29 -1.06 5.12 -15.45
C TYR A 29 -2.13 5.89 -16.25
N ASP A 30 -2.46 5.43 -17.45
CA ASP A 30 -3.48 6.05 -18.30
C ASP A 30 -4.85 6.06 -17.61
N LYS A 31 -5.21 4.95 -16.97
CA LYS A 31 -6.46 4.83 -16.20
C LYS A 31 -6.49 5.77 -15.00
N ALA A 32 -5.38 5.96 -14.29
CA ALA A 32 -5.29 6.91 -13.19
C ALA A 32 -5.45 8.36 -13.68
N MET A 33 -4.84 8.72 -14.82
CA MET A 33 -5.03 10.04 -15.43
C MET A 33 -6.48 10.28 -15.84
N GLN A 34 -7.17 9.26 -16.36
CA GLN A 34 -8.61 9.31 -16.64
C GLN A 34 -9.43 9.55 -15.36
N LEU A 35 -9.12 8.85 -14.25
CA LEU A 35 -9.79 9.09 -12.96
C LEU A 35 -9.60 10.53 -12.47
N LYS A 36 -8.41 11.11 -12.65
CA LYS A 36 -8.13 12.51 -12.29
C LYS A 36 -9.01 13.49 -13.07
N ALA A 37 -9.29 13.21 -14.33
CA ALA A 37 -10.21 14.00 -15.14
C ALA A 37 -11.69 13.72 -14.81
N GLU A 38 -12.04 12.45 -14.50
CA GLU A 38 -13.40 12.02 -14.13
C GLU A 38 -13.86 12.63 -12.81
N TYR A 39 -12.94 12.84 -11.85
CA TYR A 39 -13.23 13.32 -10.50
C TYR A 39 -12.58 14.69 -10.21
N PRO A 40 -13.18 15.81 -10.68
CA PRO A 40 -12.69 17.15 -10.35
C PRO A 40 -12.86 17.51 -8.86
N ASP A 41 -13.71 16.77 -8.13
CA ASP A 41 -13.96 16.90 -6.69
C ASP A 41 -13.16 15.88 -5.86
N ALA A 42 -12.03 15.39 -6.37
CA ALA A 42 -11.26 14.29 -5.78
C ALA A 42 -10.88 14.51 -4.31
N GLY A 43 -10.56 13.40 -3.63
CA GLY A 43 -9.85 13.48 -2.37
C GLY A 43 -8.46 14.08 -2.57
N LEU A 44 -7.98 14.80 -1.57
CA LEU A 44 -6.67 15.43 -1.57
C LEU A 44 -5.72 14.68 -0.62
N ILE A 45 -4.43 14.68 -0.96
CA ILE A 45 -3.38 14.05 -0.15
C ILE A 45 -2.48 15.11 0.51
N SER A 46 -1.28 14.73 0.97
CA SER A 46 -0.30 15.64 1.58
C SER A 46 -0.84 16.37 2.83
N ASP A 47 -0.68 17.68 2.92
CA ASP A 47 -1.16 18.54 4.01
C ASP A 47 -2.69 18.60 4.11
N ALA A 48 -3.42 18.30 3.03
CA ALA A 48 -4.88 18.23 3.04
C ALA A 48 -5.43 16.87 3.54
N TRP A 49 -4.58 15.86 3.74
CA TRP A 49 -4.99 14.48 4.08
C TRP A 49 -5.92 14.40 5.31
N HIS A 50 -5.58 15.09 6.40
CA HIS A 50 -6.36 15.07 7.65
C HIS A 50 -7.55 16.03 7.65
N SER A 51 -7.65 16.91 6.65
CA SER A 51 -8.72 17.91 6.60
C SER A 51 -10.07 17.29 6.23
N GLY A 52 -10.07 16.11 5.59
CA GLY A 52 -11.26 15.50 4.99
C GLY A 52 -11.85 16.32 3.85
N LEU A 53 -11.16 17.36 3.39
CA LEU A 53 -11.63 18.22 2.32
C LEU A 53 -11.49 17.54 0.96
N ARG A 54 -12.41 17.89 0.08
CA ARG A 54 -12.47 17.50 -1.33
C ARG A 54 -11.97 18.67 -2.16
N ALA A 55 -11.39 18.37 -3.32
CA ALA A 55 -11.02 19.40 -4.29
C ALA A 55 -12.24 20.25 -4.67
N LYS A 56 -12.07 21.56 -4.70
CA LYS A 56 -13.05 22.53 -5.20
C LYS A 56 -12.65 23.08 -6.57
N SER A 57 -11.37 22.94 -6.91
CA SER A 57 -10.81 23.33 -8.20
C SER A 57 -9.63 22.42 -8.60
N PRO A 58 -9.26 22.39 -9.89
CA PRO A 58 -8.06 21.68 -10.35
C PRO A 58 -6.77 22.11 -9.63
N ARG A 59 -6.70 23.37 -9.17
CA ARG A 59 -5.55 23.89 -8.42
C ARG A 59 -5.34 23.19 -7.09
N ASP A 60 -6.42 22.73 -6.44
CA ASP A 60 -6.31 22.01 -5.17
C ASP A 60 -5.62 20.66 -5.39
N ILE A 61 -5.94 19.98 -6.51
CA ILE A 61 -5.28 18.73 -6.90
C ILE A 61 -3.82 18.97 -7.28
N GLU A 62 -3.50 20.06 -7.96
CA GLU A 62 -2.12 20.45 -8.27
C GLU A 62 -1.31 20.75 -6.98
N GLN A 63 -1.93 21.43 -6.02
CA GLN A 63 -1.29 21.82 -4.76
C GLN A 63 -1.07 20.63 -3.83
N HIS A 64 -2.07 19.77 -3.66
CA HIS A 64 -2.07 18.75 -2.61
C HIS A 64 -1.88 17.32 -3.12
N GLY A 65 -2.21 17.08 -4.38
CA GLY A 65 -2.22 15.76 -5.02
C GLY A 65 -3.62 15.14 -5.07
N PHE A 66 -3.73 14.04 -5.80
CA PHE A 66 -5.00 13.37 -6.08
C PHE A 66 -5.10 12.02 -5.37
N THR A 67 -6.27 11.71 -4.83
CA THR A 67 -6.66 10.33 -4.53
C THR A 67 -8.10 10.04 -4.93
N SER A 68 -8.33 8.88 -5.54
CA SER A 68 -9.68 8.41 -5.87
C SER A 68 -10.41 7.77 -4.68
N PHE A 69 -9.74 7.61 -3.52
CA PHE A 69 -10.23 6.83 -2.38
C PHE A 69 -11.64 7.21 -1.91
N TYR A 70 -11.94 8.52 -1.92
CA TYR A 70 -13.23 9.05 -1.48
C TYR A 70 -14.28 9.09 -2.60
N ASN A 71 -13.87 8.91 -3.87
CA ASN A 71 -14.75 8.94 -5.03
C ASN A 71 -15.32 7.56 -5.35
N VAL A 72 -14.43 6.57 -5.43
CA VAL A 72 -14.76 5.26 -5.97
C VAL A 72 -13.85 4.20 -5.39
N ASN A 73 -14.44 3.05 -5.05
CA ASN A 73 -13.70 1.83 -4.76
C ASN A 73 -13.39 1.12 -6.07
N LEU A 74 -12.12 1.09 -6.48
CA LEU A 74 -11.69 0.50 -7.76
C LEU A 74 -11.91 -1.02 -7.82
N VAL A 75 -12.13 -1.69 -6.68
CA VAL A 75 -12.57 -3.09 -6.66
C VAL A 75 -13.85 -3.29 -7.47
N ASN A 76 -14.76 -2.32 -7.42
CA ASN A 76 -16.07 -2.39 -8.05
C ASN A 76 -16.11 -1.84 -9.48
N ARG A 77 -14.96 -1.45 -10.05
CA ARG A 77 -14.85 -0.89 -11.40
C ARG A 77 -14.40 -1.99 -12.38
N PRO A 78 -15.24 -2.42 -13.34
CA PRO A 78 -14.87 -3.47 -14.30
C PRO A 78 -13.62 -3.16 -15.13
N ASP A 79 -13.40 -1.88 -15.46
CA ASP A 79 -12.24 -1.47 -16.25
C ASP A 79 -10.92 -1.44 -15.44
N PHE A 80 -10.97 -1.70 -14.13
CA PHE A 80 -9.81 -1.92 -13.25
C PHE A 80 -9.60 -3.40 -12.88
N GLU A 81 -10.41 -4.31 -13.42
CA GLU A 81 -10.32 -5.75 -13.10
C GLU A 81 -8.91 -6.32 -13.38
N PHE A 82 -8.22 -5.83 -14.42
CA PHE A 82 -6.84 -6.23 -14.72
C PHE A 82 -5.89 -5.97 -13.54
N MET A 83 -6.01 -4.82 -12.89
CA MET A 83 -5.18 -4.43 -11.75
C MET A 83 -5.62 -5.14 -10.48
N ASN A 84 -6.93 -5.32 -10.29
CA ASN A 84 -7.48 -6.07 -9.15
C ASN A 84 -7.03 -7.55 -9.18
N ARG A 85 -6.97 -8.16 -10.37
CA ARG A 85 -6.43 -9.53 -10.55
C ARG A 85 -4.94 -9.60 -10.23
N ALA A 86 -4.14 -8.64 -10.72
CA ALA A 86 -2.71 -8.57 -10.39
C ALA A 86 -2.49 -8.41 -8.88
N ALA A 87 -3.25 -7.52 -8.23
CA ALA A 87 -3.22 -7.31 -6.79
C ALA A 87 -3.50 -8.60 -6.01
N MET A 88 -4.59 -9.31 -6.36
CA MET A 88 -4.95 -10.57 -5.70
C MET A 88 -3.90 -11.67 -5.90
N ALA A 89 -3.25 -11.73 -7.07
CA ALA A 89 -2.15 -12.66 -7.30
C ALA A 89 -0.93 -12.34 -6.41
N VAL A 90 -0.59 -11.06 -6.27
CA VAL A 90 0.53 -10.61 -5.41
C VAL A 90 0.23 -10.83 -3.92
N PHE A 91 -1.01 -10.60 -3.47
CA PHE A 91 -1.41 -11.00 -2.12
C PHE A 91 -1.35 -12.52 -1.93
N GLY A 92 -1.71 -13.30 -2.95
CA GLY A 92 -1.59 -14.77 -2.91
C GLY A 92 -0.14 -15.23 -2.75
N GLU A 93 0.78 -14.58 -3.47
CA GLU A 93 2.21 -14.83 -3.35
C GLU A 93 2.74 -14.49 -1.95
N TYR A 94 2.29 -13.38 -1.36
CA TYR A 94 2.57 -13.07 0.04
C TYR A 94 2.12 -14.20 0.97
N MET A 95 0.88 -14.68 0.81
CA MET A 95 0.34 -15.77 1.63
C MET A 95 1.10 -17.08 1.46
N ARG A 96 1.60 -17.37 0.24
CA ARG A 96 2.48 -18.50 -0.04
C ARG A 96 3.81 -18.37 0.71
N ILE A 97 4.46 -17.21 0.64
CA ILE A 97 5.76 -16.94 1.28
C ILE A 97 5.68 -17.08 2.81
N VAL A 98 4.59 -16.60 3.43
CA VAL A 98 4.38 -16.72 4.89
C VAL A 98 3.81 -18.08 5.31
N GLY A 99 3.70 -19.05 4.38
CA GLY A 99 3.29 -20.43 4.68
C GLY A 99 1.80 -20.62 4.97
N LYS A 100 0.94 -19.77 4.39
CA LYS A 100 -0.52 -19.77 4.56
C LYS A 100 -1.29 -19.70 3.21
N PRO A 101 -0.92 -20.47 2.18
CA PRO A 101 -1.51 -20.33 0.82
C PRO A 101 -3.01 -20.62 0.77
N GLU A 102 -3.55 -21.43 1.67
CA GLU A 102 -4.96 -21.85 1.69
C GLU A 102 -5.91 -20.83 2.35
N VAL A 103 -5.38 -19.74 2.91
CA VAL A 103 -6.22 -18.72 3.55
C VAL A 103 -6.95 -17.93 2.47
N GLY A 104 -8.27 -18.02 2.47
CA GLY A 104 -9.12 -17.22 1.59
C GLY A 104 -8.89 -15.73 1.78
N MET A 105 -9.08 -14.95 0.73
CA MET A 105 -8.84 -13.50 0.72
C MET A 105 -9.98 -12.77 0.05
N HIS A 106 -10.32 -11.60 0.58
CA HIS A 106 -11.28 -10.68 0.00
C HIS A 106 -10.61 -9.32 -0.24
N LEU A 107 -10.62 -8.84 -1.48
CA LEU A 107 -10.15 -7.50 -1.84
C LEU A 107 -11.20 -6.48 -1.38
N GLY A 108 -10.96 -5.82 -0.26
CA GLY A 108 -11.96 -4.92 0.36
C GLY A 108 -11.97 -3.54 -0.26
N SER A 109 -10.81 -2.95 -0.51
CA SER A 109 -10.73 -1.63 -1.13
C SER A 109 -9.51 -1.45 -2.01
N ALA A 110 -9.67 -0.62 -3.04
CA ALA A 110 -8.60 -0.22 -3.93
C ALA A 110 -8.81 1.21 -4.44
N TRP A 111 -7.71 1.95 -4.61
CA TRP A 111 -7.73 3.34 -5.07
C TRP A 111 -6.45 3.72 -5.83
N ALA A 112 -6.55 4.79 -6.61
CA ALA A 112 -5.42 5.41 -7.28
C ALA A 112 -4.99 6.67 -6.54
N SER A 113 -3.70 6.98 -6.57
CA SER A 113 -3.18 8.27 -6.12
C SER A 113 -2.11 8.81 -7.07
N ILE A 114 -2.13 10.12 -7.30
CA ILE A 114 -1.22 10.82 -8.20
C ILE A 114 -0.56 11.96 -7.43
N TYR A 115 0.78 11.99 -7.50
CA TYR A 115 1.64 12.88 -6.75
C TYR A 115 2.45 13.70 -7.74
N GLY A 116 2.36 15.02 -7.64
CA GLY A 116 3.34 15.96 -8.20
C GLY A 116 4.47 16.26 -7.21
N ARG A 117 5.34 17.21 -7.56
CA ARG A 117 6.44 17.62 -6.68
C ARG A 117 5.91 18.11 -5.32
N GLY A 118 6.59 17.69 -4.27
CA GLY A 118 6.31 18.03 -2.87
C GLY A 118 5.23 17.17 -2.23
N HIS A 119 4.44 16.42 -3.01
CA HIS A 119 3.34 15.63 -2.47
C HIS A 119 3.84 14.41 -1.71
N TYR A 120 3.10 14.03 -0.65
CA TYR A 120 3.42 12.92 0.24
C TYR A 120 2.16 12.36 0.90
N ILE A 121 2.31 11.24 1.62
CA ILE A 121 1.30 10.70 2.52
C ILE A 121 1.83 10.75 3.95
N PRO A 122 1.12 11.38 4.89
CA PRO A 122 1.51 11.40 6.29
C PRO A 122 1.45 10.00 6.91
N GLN A 123 2.06 9.84 8.08
CA GLN A 123 2.06 8.56 8.79
C GLN A 123 0.65 8.11 9.16
N HIS A 124 0.32 6.88 8.80
CA HIS A 124 -0.98 6.27 9.09
C HIS A 124 -0.87 4.73 9.09
N THR A 125 -1.99 4.08 9.40
CA THR A 125 -2.21 2.64 9.27
C THR A 125 -3.51 2.42 8.49
N HIS A 126 -3.81 1.17 8.12
CA HIS A 126 -5.08 0.82 7.45
C HIS A 126 -5.95 -0.02 8.40
N PRO A 127 -6.81 0.59 9.24
CA PRO A 127 -7.74 -0.16 10.07
C PRO A 127 -8.66 -1.04 9.23
N MET A 128 -9.15 -2.13 9.80
CA MET A 128 -10.10 -3.05 9.17
C MET A 128 -9.57 -3.83 7.95
N ALA A 129 -8.28 -3.73 7.65
CA ALA A 129 -7.57 -4.56 6.69
C ALA A 129 -6.53 -5.42 7.42
N HIS A 130 -6.18 -6.56 6.83
CA HIS A 130 -5.12 -7.44 7.34
C HIS A 130 -3.82 -7.20 6.60
N LEU A 131 -3.89 -7.10 5.27
CA LEU A 131 -2.77 -6.80 4.40
C LEU A 131 -3.09 -5.59 3.53
N SER A 132 -2.07 -4.77 3.30
CA SER A 132 -2.09 -3.63 2.40
C SER A 132 -1.04 -3.83 1.31
N MET A 133 -1.29 -3.24 0.15
CA MET A 133 -0.39 -3.28 -0.99
C MET A 133 -0.30 -1.91 -1.65
N VAL A 134 0.87 -1.61 -2.20
CA VAL A 134 1.06 -0.55 -3.17
C VAL A 134 1.74 -1.10 -4.44
N PHE A 135 1.27 -0.65 -5.60
CA PHE A 135 1.90 -0.86 -6.90
C PHE A 135 2.26 0.48 -7.52
N TYR A 136 3.49 0.61 -8.02
CA TYR A 136 4.02 1.86 -8.58
C TYR A 136 3.94 1.86 -10.11
N ALA A 137 2.87 2.40 -10.68
CA ALA A 137 2.75 2.54 -12.14
C ALA A 137 3.71 3.60 -12.72
N ALA A 138 4.02 4.63 -11.93
CA ALA A 138 5.09 5.58 -12.23
C ALA A 138 5.87 5.92 -10.96
N ALA A 139 7.18 5.77 -11.03
CA ALA A 139 8.14 6.19 -10.02
C ALA A 139 9.48 6.45 -10.72
N THR A 140 9.99 7.67 -10.57
CA THR A 140 11.21 8.19 -11.19
C THR A 140 12.31 8.42 -10.15
N GLU A 141 13.49 8.83 -10.59
CA GLU A 141 14.51 9.37 -9.70
C GLU A 141 13.94 10.57 -8.93
N GLY A 142 14.15 10.60 -7.61
CA GLY A 142 13.51 11.58 -6.71
C GLY A 142 12.13 11.17 -6.20
N THR A 143 11.62 9.98 -6.53
CA THR A 143 10.42 9.45 -5.88
C THR A 143 10.66 9.22 -4.39
N GLY A 144 9.87 9.88 -3.56
CA GLY A 144 9.97 9.77 -2.11
C GLY A 144 9.73 8.34 -1.62
N GLN A 145 10.55 7.91 -0.66
CA GLN A 145 10.54 6.54 -0.16
C GLN A 145 9.22 6.20 0.55
N LEU A 146 8.84 4.92 0.50
CA LEU A 146 7.87 4.36 1.44
C LEU A 146 8.62 4.03 2.73
N ILE A 147 8.18 4.61 3.84
CA ILE A 147 8.80 4.46 5.15
C ILE A 147 7.85 3.68 6.05
N PHE A 148 8.36 2.63 6.68
CA PHE A 148 7.69 1.88 7.74
C PHE A 148 8.34 2.18 9.07
N GLU A 149 7.54 2.52 10.06
CA GLU A 149 7.98 2.73 11.43
C GLU A 149 8.11 1.40 12.17
N ASN A 150 9.18 1.22 12.94
CA ASN A 150 9.34 0.03 13.76
C ASN A 150 8.26 0.04 14.85
N PRO A 151 7.33 -0.93 14.87
CA PRO A 151 6.22 -0.93 15.83
C PRO A 151 6.71 -1.08 17.28
N ALA A 152 7.92 -1.62 17.48
CA ALA A 152 8.52 -1.74 18.80
C ALA A 152 9.24 -0.46 19.28
N ARG A 153 9.47 0.54 18.42
CA ARG A 153 10.31 1.71 18.73
C ARG A 153 9.91 2.42 20.02
N GLY A 154 8.61 2.64 20.23
CA GLY A 154 8.09 3.31 21.43
C GLY A 154 8.53 2.64 22.73
N HIS A 155 8.84 1.34 22.69
CA HIS A 155 9.26 0.57 23.84
C HIS A 155 10.76 0.63 24.13
N PHE A 156 11.60 1.01 23.15
CA PHE A 156 13.06 0.96 23.32
C PHE A 156 13.81 2.27 23.04
N GLN A 157 13.21 3.22 22.30
CA GLN A 157 13.90 4.46 21.91
C GLN A 157 14.38 5.33 23.09
N HIS A 158 13.76 5.18 24.26
CA HIS A 158 14.15 5.91 25.47
C HIS A 158 15.34 5.28 26.20
N PHE A 159 15.63 4.00 25.92
CA PHE A 159 16.75 3.27 26.52
C PHE A 159 18.02 3.36 25.68
N TYR A 160 17.87 3.50 24.36
CA TYR A 160 18.99 3.48 23.42
C TYR A 160 18.93 4.74 22.56
N PRO A 161 19.81 5.73 22.77
CA PRO A 161 19.94 6.83 21.83
C PRO A 161 20.43 6.29 20.46
N PRO A 162 20.19 7.04 19.35
CA PRO A 162 20.46 6.56 17.99
C PRO A 162 21.88 6.03 17.76
N GLU A 163 22.87 6.57 18.47
CA GLU A 163 24.29 6.24 18.34
C GLU A 163 24.62 4.81 18.82
N ILE A 164 23.82 4.25 19.73
CA ILE A 164 24.05 2.91 20.29
C ILE A 164 22.92 1.93 19.99
N CYS A 165 21.83 2.38 19.36
CA CYS A 165 20.70 1.52 19.05
C CYS A 165 21.04 0.60 17.85
N TRP A 166 21.08 -0.71 18.11
CA TRP A 166 21.26 -1.73 17.06
C TRP A 166 19.94 -2.14 16.39
N MET A 167 18.80 -1.66 16.88
CA MET A 167 17.48 -1.92 16.30
C MET A 167 17.10 -0.78 15.35
N PRO A 168 16.69 -1.07 14.11
CA PRO A 168 16.29 -0.03 13.17
C PRO A 168 15.01 0.66 13.65
N TYR A 169 14.98 1.99 13.63
CA TYR A 169 13.75 2.75 13.92
C TYR A 169 12.76 2.72 12.77
N ARG A 170 13.27 2.61 11.54
CA ARG A 170 12.47 2.61 10.32
C ARG A 170 13.04 1.64 9.31
N PHE A 171 12.17 1.15 8.44
CA PHE A 171 12.53 0.43 7.22
C PHE A 171 12.05 1.25 6.03
N SER A 172 12.87 1.40 4.99
CA SER A 172 12.49 2.14 3.79
C SER A 172 12.53 1.26 2.54
N VAL A 173 11.59 1.52 1.63
CA VAL A 173 11.56 0.93 0.29
C VAL A 173 11.64 2.07 -0.71
N GLN A 174 12.66 2.03 -1.57
CA GLN A 174 12.79 2.96 -2.68
C GLN A 174 11.86 2.52 -3.82
N PRO A 175 10.88 3.34 -4.21
CA PRO A 175 9.98 3.01 -5.30
C PRO A 175 10.68 2.94 -6.65
N LYS A 176 10.18 2.05 -7.51
CA LYS A 176 10.50 1.98 -8.93
C LYS A 176 9.26 1.58 -9.72
N LYS A 177 9.20 1.96 -11.00
CA LYS A 177 8.11 1.55 -11.90
C LYS A 177 7.92 0.03 -11.85
N GLY A 178 6.67 -0.40 -11.73
CA GLY A 178 6.23 -1.77 -11.67
C GLY A 178 6.43 -2.47 -10.31
N LEU A 179 7.05 -1.83 -9.31
CA LEU A 179 7.23 -2.43 -8.00
C LEU A 179 5.90 -2.64 -7.29
N PHE A 180 5.66 -3.86 -6.81
CA PHE A 180 4.68 -4.16 -5.78
C PHE A 180 5.36 -4.20 -4.41
N VAL A 181 4.66 -3.72 -3.38
CA VAL A 181 5.03 -3.89 -1.97
C VAL A 181 3.80 -4.36 -1.22
N VAL A 182 3.89 -5.49 -0.51
CA VAL A 182 2.81 -6.01 0.34
C VAL A 182 3.28 -6.06 1.79
N PHE A 183 2.43 -5.61 2.71
CA PHE A 183 2.76 -5.48 4.12
C PHE A 183 1.54 -5.63 5.03
N PRO A 184 1.71 -6.03 6.30
CA PRO A 184 0.66 -6.02 7.29
C PRO A 184 0.07 -4.62 7.50
N SER A 185 -1.25 -4.50 7.41
CA SER A 185 -1.97 -3.21 7.45
C SER A 185 -1.80 -2.41 8.75
N TYR A 186 -1.36 -3.06 9.83
CA TYR A 186 -1.07 -2.42 11.12
C TYR A 186 0.29 -1.71 11.16
N LEU A 187 1.19 -1.97 10.21
CA LEU A 187 2.48 -1.28 10.18
C LEU A 187 2.26 0.19 9.86
N ALA A 188 2.61 1.05 10.81
CA ALA A 188 2.57 2.49 10.61
C ALA A 188 3.54 2.86 9.49
N HIS A 189 3.04 3.59 8.49
CA HIS A 189 3.83 3.93 7.31
C HIS A 189 3.45 5.30 6.76
N ASN A 190 4.40 5.92 6.08
CA ASN A 190 4.26 7.20 5.40
C ASN A 190 5.05 7.17 4.10
N THR A 191 4.91 8.21 3.30
CA THR A 191 5.81 8.43 2.16
C THR A 191 6.55 9.75 2.33
N GLU A 192 7.81 9.79 1.89
CA GLU A 192 8.57 11.03 1.84
C GLU A 192 8.05 11.92 0.68
N PRO A 193 8.27 13.25 0.74
CA PRO A 193 7.90 14.15 -0.36
C PRO A 193 8.54 13.77 -1.68
N HIS A 194 7.72 13.70 -2.72
CA HIS A 194 8.13 13.44 -4.10
C HIS A 194 8.94 14.63 -4.66
N GLN A 195 10.14 14.40 -5.20
CA GLN A 195 11.04 15.49 -5.62
C GLN A 195 11.11 15.71 -7.14
N SER A 196 10.43 14.87 -7.93
CA SER A 196 10.42 14.96 -9.40
C SER A 196 9.25 15.80 -9.94
N ASP A 197 9.45 16.39 -11.13
CA ASP A 197 8.39 17.04 -11.92
C ASP A 197 7.46 16.01 -12.57
N GLU A 198 7.97 14.81 -12.83
CA GLU A 198 7.17 13.71 -13.34
C GLU A 198 6.26 13.16 -12.25
N TYR A 199 5.05 12.73 -12.62
CA TYR A 199 4.12 12.20 -11.64
C TYR A 199 4.60 10.87 -11.05
N ARG A 200 4.46 10.73 -9.73
CA ARG A 200 4.35 9.42 -9.09
C ARG A 200 2.90 8.97 -9.15
N VAL A 201 2.66 7.77 -9.65
CA VAL A 201 1.31 7.20 -9.78
C VAL A 201 1.30 5.82 -9.14
N ILE A 202 0.37 5.63 -8.21
CA ILE A 202 0.26 4.37 -7.47
C ILE A 202 -1.17 3.82 -7.47
N TYR A 203 -1.25 2.50 -7.45
CA TYR A 203 -2.44 1.75 -7.06
C TYR A 203 -2.23 1.23 -5.64
N SER A 204 -3.18 1.49 -4.76
CA SER A 204 -3.18 0.98 -3.40
C SER A 204 -4.37 0.06 -3.20
N ALA A 205 -4.18 -1.02 -2.43
CA ALA A 205 -5.25 -1.97 -2.14
C ALA A 205 -5.14 -2.58 -0.75
N ASN A 206 -6.30 -3.00 -0.23
CA ASN A 206 -6.46 -3.66 1.06
C ASN A 206 -7.16 -5.00 0.91
N VAL A 207 -6.67 -6.02 1.62
CA VAL A 207 -7.27 -7.34 1.69
C VAL A 207 -7.65 -7.69 3.12
N GLN A 208 -8.84 -8.29 3.26
CA GLN A 208 -9.22 -9.04 4.44
C GLN A 208 -8.96 -10.53 4.22
N LEU A 209 -8.34 -11.17 5.20
CA LEU A 209 -8.20 -12.62 5.24
C LEU A 209 -9.52 -13.23 5.73
N ALA A 210 -9.95 -14.30 5.07
CA ALA A 210 -11.07 -15.10 5.51
C ALA A 210 -10.69 -15.80 6.82
N PHE A 211 -11.41 -15.46 7.88
CA PHE A 211 -11.29 -16.12 9.16
C PHE A 211 -12.66 -16.68 9.55
N CYS A 212 -12.82 -17.98 9.38
CA CYS A 212 -13.86 -18.72 10.10
C CYS A 212 -13.17 -19.51 11.20
N LYS A 213 -13.57 -19.28 12.45
CA LYS A 213 -13.34 -20.24 13.52
C LYS A 213 -14.57 -21.14 13.55
N PRO A 214 -14.57 -22.28 12.81
CA PRO A 214 -15.72 -23.16 12.82
C PRO A 214 -15.98 -23.61 14.24
N THR A 215 -17.26 -23.63 14.62
CA THR A 215 -17.69 -24.34 15.81
C THR A 215 -17.48 -25.85 15.61
N ASP A 216 -17.54 -26.62 16.68
CA ASP A 216 -17.45 -28.09 16.56
C ASP A 216 -18.60 -28.67 15.72
N ALA A 217 -19.76 -27.99 15.66
CA ALA A 217 -20.88 -28.37 14.79
C ALA A 217 -20.57 -28.16 13.30
N ASP A 218 -19.91 -27.05 12.93
CA ASP A 218 -19.56 -26.74 11.55
C ASP A 218 -18.53 -27.74 10.97
N ARG A 219 -17.69 -28.31 11.83
CA ARG A 219 -16.68 -29.32 11.44
C ARG A 219 -17.29 -30.65 11.05
N ASN A 220 -18.38 -31.06 11.71
CA ASN A 220 -19.04 -32.34 11.45
C ASN A 220 -19.81 -32.35 10.10
N VAL A 221 -20.26 -31.19 9.63
CA VAL A 221 -20.95 -31.05 8.33
C VAL A 221 -19.95 -31.06 7.16
N MET A 222 -18.69 -30.65 7.37
CA MET A 222 -17.66 -30.66 6.32
C MET A 222 -16.98 -32.02 6.12
N GLN A 223 -17.27 -33.01 6.96
CA GLN A 223 -16.69 -34.37 6.89
C GLN A 223 -17.71 -35.46 6.49
N GLY A 224 -18.98 -35.10 6.30
CA GLY A 224 -20.04 -36.00 5.81
C GLY A 224 -20.46 -35.66 4.39
#